data_AF-A0A849TDA6-F1
#
_entry.id   AF-A0A849TDA6-F1
#
_cell.length_a   1.000
_cell.length_b   1.000
_cell.length_c   1.000
_cell.angle_alpha   90.00
_cell.angle_beta   90.00
_cell.angle_gamma   90.00
#
_symmetry.space_group_name_H-M   'P 1'
#
loop_
_entity.id
_entity.type
_entity.pdbx_description
1 polymer ?
#
loop_
_entity_poly.entity_id
_entity_poly.type
_entity_poly.pdbx_seq_one_letter_code
_entity_poly.pdbx_strand_id
1 'polypeptide(L)'
;MKNKNPLRVLIETDAQESLDEMLINLKGNGNFVRITPSRLLSWIITKFRTESFEKHKNQIIQEHFNSKEYLRDLATKIQNSDDAAILLTAALEKIQMKSKKMKYKTEKPKKL
;
A
#
# COMPACT_ATOMS: atom_id res chain seq x y z
N MET A 1 26.56 -19.08 -5.82
CA MET A 1 25.65 -18.59 -4.74
C MET A 1 25.14 -17.22 -5.15
N LYS A 2 23.83 -16.99 -5.26
CA LYS A 2 23.31 -15.65 -5.57
C LYS A 2 23.52 -14.75 -4.35
N ASN A 3 24.33 -13.70 -4.48
CA ASN A 3 24.55 -12.70 -3.46
C ASN A 3 23.19 -12.11 -3.03
N LYS A 4 22.77 -12.35 -1.79
CA LYS A 4 21.63 -11.66 -1.21
C LYS A 4 22.10 -10.27 -0.81
N ASN A 5 21.78 -9.26 -1.60
CA ASN A 5 21.97 -7.88 -1.15
C ASN A 5 21.07 -7.63 0.07
N PRO A 6 21.62 -7.20 1.22
CA PRO A 6 20.82 -6.91 2.40
C PRO A 6 19.97 -5.66 2.11
N LEU A 7 18.68 -5.86 1.86
CA LEU A 7 17.70 -4.78 1.81
C LEU A 7 17.38 -4.36 3.25
N ARG A 8 17.74 -3.12 3.62
CA ARG A 8 17.28 -2.51 4.87
C ARG A 8 15.94 -1.84 4.63
N VAL A 9 14.90 -2.33 5.27
CA VAL A 9 13.55 -1.77 5.19
C VAL A 9 13.22 -1.14 6.54
N LEU A 10 12.82 0.13 6.51
CA LEU A 10 12.19 0.79 7.65
C LEU A 10 10.71 0.46 7.59
N ILE A 11 10.19 -0.09 8.67
CA ILE A 11 8.77 -0.37 8.84
C ILE A 11 8.21 0.60 9.87
N GLU A 12 6.94 0.99 9.69
CA GLU A 12 6.23 1.80 10.67
C GLU A 12 6.06 1.03 11.99
N THR A 13 5.95 1.76 13.09
CA THR A 13 5.88 1.19 14.45
C THR A 13 4.77 0.16 14.59
N ASP A 14 3.56 0.48 14.11
CA ASP A 14 2.40 -0.42 14.18
C ASP A 14 2.64 -1.74 13.41
N ALA A 15 3.35 -1.67 12.29
CA ALA A 15 3.70 -2.84 11.49
C ALA A 15 4.80 -3.69 12.16
N GLN A 16 5.70 -3.04 12.91
CA GLN A 16 6.70 -3.73 13.73
C GLN A 16 6.03 -4.48 14.89
N GLU A 17 5.11 -3.84 15.61
CA GLU A 17 4.35 -4.47 16.70
C GLU A 17 3.58 -5.70 16.20
N SER A 18 2.89 -5.56 15.07
CA SER A 18 2.19 -6.68 14.41
C SER A 18 3.13 -7.83 14.05
N LEU A 19 4.35 -7.52 13.60
CA LEU A 19 5.36 -8.54 13.27
C LEU A 19 5.84 -9.29 14.52
N ASP A 20 6.07 -8.57 15.61
CA ASP A 20 6.51 -9.14 16.88
C ASP A 20 5.43 -10.03 17.50
N GLU A 21 4.16 -9.62 17.46
CA GLU A 21 3.03 -10.46 17.89
C GLU A 21 2.94 -11.76 17.09
N MET A 22 3.09 -11.70 15.76
CA MET A 22 3.12 -12.90 14.92
C MET A 22 4.28 -13.83 15.29
N LEU A 23 5.46 -13.27 15.59
CA LEU A 23 6.63 -14.06 16.01
C LEU A 23 6.41 -14.74 17.37
N ILE A 24 5.83 -14.02 18.34
CA ILE A 24 5.51 -14.56 19.66
C ILE A 24 4.54 -15.74 19.52
N ASN A 25 3.45 -15.56 18.77
CA ASN A 25 2.47 -16.61 18.52
C ASN A 25 3.10 -17.85 17.85
N LEU A 26 3.98 -17.65 16.87
CA LEU A 26 4.65 -18.76 16.20
C LEU A 26 5.61 -19.52 17.14
N LYS A 27 6.37 -18.80 17.96
CA LYS A 27 7.28 -19.39 18.96
C LYS A 27 6.53 -20.06 20.12
N GLY A 28 5.30 -19.61 20.40
CA GLY A 28 4.41 -20.25 21.37
C GLY A 28 4.03 -21.70 21.03
N ASN A 29 4.16 -22.10 19.76
CA ASN A 29 3.92 -23.49 19.33
C ASN A 29 5.05 -24.47 19.69
N GLY A 30 6.16 -23.98 20.27
CA GLY A 30 7.22 -24.81 20.82
C GLY A 30 8.63 -24.44 20.33
N ASN A 31 9.63 -24.87 21.10
CA ASN A 31 11.05 -24.53 20.89
C ASN A 31 11.66 -25.09 19.58
N PHE A 32 10.92 -25.91 18.84
CA PHE A 32 11.35 -26.40 17.52
C PHE A 32 11.12 -25.38 16.40
N VAL A 33 10.32 -24.33 16.63
CA VAL A 33 10.07 -23.27 15.65
C VAL A 33 11.19 -22.21 15.69
N ARG A 34 12.22 -22.40 14.88
CA ARG A 34 13.33 -21.45 14.72
C ARG A 34 13.06 -20.47 13.56
N ILE A 35 12.24 -19.45 13.81
CA ILE A 35 11.97 -18.38 12.84
C ILE A 35 12.58 -17.05 13.30
N THR A 36 13.29 -16.39 12.38
CA THR A 36 13.81 -15.04 12.58
C THR A 36 12.86 -14.01 11.97
N PRO A 37 12.83 -12.76 12.46
CA PRO A 37 11.97 -11.70 11.90
C PRO A 37 12.16 -11.55 10.39
N SER A 38 13.41 -11.52 9.91
CA SER A 38 13.71 -11.41 8.48
C SER A 38 13.17 -12.57 7.65
N ARG A 39 13.15 -13.78 8.21
CA ARG A 39 12.63 -14.97 7.52
C ARG A 39 11.10 -14.96 7.47
N LEU A 40 10.45 -14.50 8.53
CA LEU A 40 9.00 -14.27 8.55
C LEU A 40 8.62 -13.17 7.55
N LEU A 41 9.32 -12.03 7.56
CA LEU A 41 9.07 -10.92 6.64
C LEU A 41 9.23 -11.37 5.17
N SER A 42 10.29 -12.13 4.87
CA SER A 42 10.50 -12.69 3.53
C SER A 42 9.37 -13.63 3.11
N TRP A 43 8.84 -14.42 4.05
CA TRP A 43 7.71 -15.31 3.79
C TRP A 43 6.43 -14.52 3.51
N ILE A 44 6.14 -13.50 4.33
CA ILE A 44 4.98 -12.62 4.17
C ILE A 44 4.99 -11.94 2.82
N ILE A 45 6.12 -11.32 2.42
CA ILE A 45 6.24 -10.63 1.12
C ILE A 45 5.99 -11.59 -0.03
N THR A 46 6.59 -12.79 0.02
CA THR A 46 6.44 -13.80 -1.04
C THR A 46 5.00 -14.31 -1.14
N LYS A 47 4.37 -14.59 -0.01
CA LYS A 47 2.98 -15.04 0.06
C LYS A 47 2.00 -13.96 -0.37
N PHE A 48 2.16 -12.75 0.15
CA PHE A 48 1.36 -11.60 -0.24
C PHE A 48 1.44 -11.35 -1.75
N ARG A 49 2.64 -11.40 -2.34
CA ARG A 49 2.82 -11.22 -3.79
C ARG A 49 2.02 -12.25 -4.61
N THR A 50 1.99 -13.49 -4.14
CA THR A 50 1.39 -14.63 -4.86
C THR A 50 -0.13 -14.66 -4.70
N GLU A 51 -0.64 -14.40 -3.49
CA GLU A 51 -2.03 -14.69 -3.14
C GLU A 51 -2.92 -13.43 -3.11
N SER A 52 -2.34 -12.27 -2.82
CA SER A 52 -3.09 -11.08 -2.42
C SER A 52 -2.75 -9.82 -3.19
N PHE A 53 -1.55 -9.71 -3.78
CA PHE A 53 -1.11 -8.47 -4.42
C PHE A 53 -2.02 -8.03 -5.57
N GLU A 54 -2.36 -8.91 -6.50
CA GLU A 54 -3.22 -8.52 -7.64
C GLU A 54 -4.61 -8.06 -7.18
N LYS A 55 -5.14 -8.66 -6.10
CA LYS A 55 -6.44 -8.29 -5.52
C LYS A 55 -6.41 -6.91 -4.88
N HIS A 56 -5.31 -6.58 -4.19
CA HIS A 56 -5.19 -5.33 -3.42
C HIS A 56 -4.44 -4.22 -4.17
N LYS A 57 -3.84 -4.51 -5.34
CA LYS A 57 -3.04 -3.57 -6.15
C LYS A 57 -3.75 -2.23 -6.35
N ASN A 58 -5.01 -2.26 -6.78
CA ASN A 58 -5.79 -1.04 -7.04
C ASN A 58 -6.07 -0.25 -5.76
N GLN A 59 -6.26 -0.93 -4.63
CA GLN A 59 -6.45 -0.29 -3.34
C GLN A 59 -5.16 0.40 -2.87
N ILE A 60 -4.01 -0.29 -2.96
CA ILE A 60 -2.69 0.27 -2.63
C ILE A 60 -2.43 1.53 -3.46
N ILE A 61 -2.68 1.48 -4.78
CA ILE A 61 -2.53 2.65 -5.66
C ILE A 61 -3.44 3.80 -5.18
N GLN A 62 -4.69 3.52 -4.80
CA GLN A 62 -5.62 4.56 -4.34
C GLN A 62 -5.19 5.19 -3.01
N GLU A 63 -4.74 4.38 -2.06
CA GLU A 63 -4.29 4.82 -0.74
C GLU A 63 -3.03 5.70 -0.85
N HIS A 64 -2.07 5.30 -1.69
CA HIS A 64 -0.83 6.05 -1.91
C HIS A 64 -0.89 7.04 -3.09
N PHE A 65 -2.07 7.30 -3.66
CA PHE A 65 -2.20 8.22 -4.78
C PHE A 65 -1.87 9.66 -4.37
N ASN A 66 -0.75 10.17 -4.88
CA ASN A 66 -0.30 11.55 -4.72
C ASN A 66 -0.86 12.43 -5.85
N SER A 67 -1.92 13.18 -5.54
CA SER A 67 -2.59 14.05 -6.51
C SER A 67 -1.71 15.18 -7.03
N LYS A 68 -0.75 15.68 -6.24
CA LYS A 68 0.13 16.78 -6.63
C LYS A 68 1.12 16.35 -7.70
N GLU A 69 1.77 15.21 -7.50
CA GLU A 69 2.67 14.62 -8.50
C GLU A 69 1.90 14.21 -9.74
N TYR A 70 0.72 13.60 -9.58
CA TYR A 70 -0.16 13.27 -10.71
C TYR A 70 -0.53 14.49 -11.55
N LEU A 71 -0.90 15.61 -10.92
CA LEU A 71 -1.25 16.84 -11.60
C LEU A 71 -0.05 17.50 -12.29
N ARG A 72 1.16 17.43 -11.70
CA ARG A 72 2.39 17.89 -12.38
C ARG A 72 2.65 17.09 -13.65
N ASP A 73 2.58 15.78 -13.55
CA ASP A 73 2.77 14.86 -14.69
C ASP A 73 1.72 15.05 -15.77
N LEU A 74 0.51 15.47 -15.37
CA LEU A 74 -0.57 15.75 -16.30
C LEU A 74 -0.41 17.13 -16.96
N ALA A 75 0.08 18.14 -16.21
CA ALA A 75 0.37 19.47 -16.74
C ALA A 75 1.49 19.43 -17.79
N THR A 76 2.54 18.62 -17.58
CA THR A 76 3.60 18.42 -18.58
C THR A 76 3.10 17.69 -19.82
N LYS A 77 2.15 16.76 -19.68
CA LYS A 77 1.51 16.09 -20.83
C LYS A 77 0.60 17.03 -21.61
N ILE A 78 -0.17 17.87 -20.91
CA ILE A 78 -1.03 18.89 -21.52
C ILE A 78 -0.21 19.92 -22.31
N GLN A 79 0.93 20.35 -21.77
CA GLN A 79 1.82 21.29 -22.48
C GLN A 79 2.36 20.73 -23.80
N ASN A 80 2.37 19.40 -23.96
CA ASN A 80 2.93 18.70 -25.11
C ASN A 80 1.85 18.03 -26.00
N SER A 81 0.55 18.30 -25.78
CA SER A 81 -0.52 17.70 -26.56
C SER A 81 -1.59 18.72 -26.96
N ASP A 82 -2.09 18.64 -28.19
CA ASP A 82 -3.19 19.47 -28.67
C ASP A 82 -4.55 19.13 -28.00
N ASP A 83 -4.67 17.96 -27.34
CA ASP A 83 -5.88 17.47 -26.67
C ASP A 83 -5.93 17.76 -25.16
N ALA A 84 -5.46 18.94 -24.77
CA ALA A 84 -5.39 19.40 -23.38
C ALA A 84 -6.71 19.23 -22.60
N ALA A 85 -7.85 19.54 -23.23
CA ALA A 85 -9.16 19.53 -22.60
C ALA A 85 -9.67 18.11 -22.25
N ILE A 86 -9.34 17.11 -23.08
CA ILE A 86 -9.74 15.72 -22.85
C ILE A 86 -8.94 15.14 -21.68
N LEU A 87 -7.63 15.42 -21.64
CA LEU A 87 -6.74 15.01 -20.56
C LEU A 87 -7.12 15.64 -19.21
N LEU A 88 -7.53 16.91 -19.22
CA LEU A 88 -8.00 17.62 -18.02
C LEU A 88 -9.32 17.06 -17.49
N THR A 89 -10.28 16.78 -18.38
CA THR A 89 -11.59 16.22 -18.01
C THR A 89 -11.43 14.85 -17.35
N ALA A 90 -10.66 13.95 -17.96
CA ALA A 90 -10.38 12.63 -17.40
C ALA A 90 -9.61 12.70 -16.06
N ALA A 91 -8.73 13.68 -15.89
CA ALA A 91 -8.01 13.90 -14.64
C ALA A 91 -8.95 14.35 -13.50
N LEU A 92 -9.87 15.27 -13.79
CA LEU A 92 -10.84 15.80 -12.83
C LEU A 92 -11.80 14.71 -12.36
N GLU A 93 -12.29 13.85 -13.25
CA GLU A 93 -13.13 12.70 -12.88
C GLU A 93 -12.41 11.77 -11.90
N LYS A 94 -11.14 11.46 -12.18
CA LYS A 94 -10.32 10.58 -11.33
C LYS A 94 -10.08 11.17 -9.94
N ILE A 95 -9.95 12.49 -9.83
CA ILE A 95 -9.80 13.21 -8.55
C ILE A 95 -11.12 13.27 -7.79
N GLN A 96 -12.24 13.53 -8.46
CA GLN A 96 -13.58 13.60 -7.83
C GLN A 96 -14.05 12.24 -7.29
N MET A 97 -13.67 11.12 -7.90
CA MET A 97 -13.98 9.79 -7.36
C MET A 97 -13.33 9.55 -5.98
N LYS A 98 -12.18 10.18 -5.68
CA LYS A 98 -11.49 10.04 -4.39
C LYS A 98 -12.18 10.85 -3.28
N SER A 99 -12.72 12.03 -3.59
CA SER A 99 -13.41 12.90 -2.60
C SER A 99 -14.76 12.34 -2.14
N LYS A 100 -15.49 11.60 -2.99
CA LYS A 100 -16.75 10.94 -2.59
C LYS A 100 -16.54 9.76 -1.63
N LYS A 101 -15.47 8.95 -1.78
CA LYS A 101 -15.19 7.82 -0.88
C LYS A 101 -14.80 8.24 0.55
N MET A 102 -14.22 9.44 0.72
CA MET A 102 -13.86 9.96 2.05
C MET A 102 -15.09 10.31 2.92
N LYS A 103 -16.22 10.72 2.32
CA LYS A 103 -17.41 11.13 3.08
C LYS A 103 -18.12 9.98 3.81
N TYR A 104 -17.92 8.73 3.39
CA TYR A 104 -18.60 7.56 3.99
C TYR A 104 -17.88 6.95 5.21
N LYS A 105 -16.70 7.44 5.61
CA LYS A 105 -15.96 6.91 6.79
C LYS A 105 -16.11 7.74 8.08
N THR A 106 -16.87 8.84 8.07
CA THR A 106 -17.01 9.76 9.22
C THR A 106 -18.32 9.69 10.01
N GLU A 107 -19.19 8.73 9.73
CA GLU A 107 -20.40 8.52 10.55
C GLU A 107 -20.24 7.31 11.46
N LYS A 108 -19.56 7.51 12.61
CA LYS A 108 -19.74 6.59 13.75
C LYS A 108 -21.20 6.75 14.23
N PRO A 109 -21.99 5.69 14.37
CA PRO A 109 -23.26 5.80 15.08
C PRO A 109 -22.97 6.09 16.56
N LYS A 110 -23.48 7.23 17.06
CA LYS A 110 -23.65 7.48 18.49
C LYS A 110 -24.50 6.33 19.04
N LYS A 111 -23.94 5.50 19.91
CA LYS A 111 -24.74 4.63 20.77
C LYS A 111 -25.26 5.48 21.92
N LEU A 112 -26.59 5.62 21.96
CA LEU A 112 -27.37 5.94 23.16
C LEU A 112 -27.42 4.68 24.04
#